data_AF-A0A0F8DC35-F1
#
_entry.id   AF-A0A0F8DC35-F1
#
_cell.length_a   1.000
_cell.length_b   1.000
_cell.length_c   1.000
_cell.angle_alpha   90.00
_cell.angle_beta   90.00
_cell.angle_gamma   90.00
#
_symmetry.space_group_name_H-M   'P 1'
#
loop_
_entity.id
_entity.type
_entity.pdbx_description
1 polymer ?
#
loop_
_entity_poly.entity_id
_entity_poly.type
_entity_poly.pdbx_seq_one_letter_code
_entity_poly.pdbx_strand_id
1 'polypeptide(L)'
;MHAVFSSKQRGPIEFVDLIGFYPEMKAVNIYPVRNQEEPDNDDKLGLAEAYVDLAERNNIKADDMAWISFDLKHCLETDEAVGNIRRHRGLDVDSEVRIFPDDEEWNSILDFKEYLMLLQLTTKPVQEIRLRRHAYVNSINQSLDAERIYISIASSGDETSSEAKASSDDLATAAHSLSGSGEEEVEQEDTLEKMLAGIKEKEMTSLFKIYWEVKEILLKAGSNPDPSASSSESNHDPLDSLPDAMSDSELDETDDSM
;
A
#
# COMPACT_ATOMS: atom_id res chain seq x y z
N MET A 1 5.10 -10.77 -8.27
CA MET A 1 4.07 -10.17 -7.40
C MET A 1 3.35 -11.27 -6.66
N HIS A 2 3.00 -11.02 -5.40
CA HIS A 2 2.40 -11.99 -4.48
C HIS A 2 1.16 -11.37 -3.84
N ALA A 3 0.07 -12.11 -3.81
CA ALA A 3 -1.16 -11.74 -3.11
C ALA A 3 -1.22 -12.50 -1.78
N VAL A 4 -1.50 -11.77 -0.70
CA VAL A 4 -1.70 -12.32 0.65
C VAL A 4 -3.19 -12.30 0.95
N PHE A 5 -3.70 -13.40 1.49
CA PHE A 5 -5.12 -13.61 1.74
C PHE A 5 -5.36 -13.85 3.23
N SER A 6 -6.53 -13.40 3.73
CA SER A 6 -6.92 -13.69 5.11
C SER A 6 -7.12 -15.19 5.30
N SER A 7 -6.64 -15.71 6.43
CA SER A 7 -6.85 -17.10 6.86
C SER A 7 -8.29 -17.36 7.28
N LYS A 8 -9.01 -16.32 7.71
CA LYS A 8 -10.45 -16.42 7.98
C LYS A 8 -11.21 -16.27 6.66
N GLN A 9 -11.90 -17.33 6.25
CA GLN A 9 -13.38 -17.33 6.36
C GLN A 9 -14.04 -18.58 5.75
N ARG A 10 -15.14 -18.98 6.41
CA ARG A 10 -16.35 -19.46 5.73
C ARG A 10 -16.95 -18.26 4.96
N GLY A 11 -16.50 -18.00 3.73
CA GLY A 11 -16.89 -16.81 2.96
C GLY A 11 -16.06 -16.63 1.69
N PRO A 12 -16.33 -15.59 0.88
CA PRO A 12 -15.50 -15.26 -0.28
C PRO A 12 -14.08 -14.86 0.16
N ILE A 13 -13.09 -15.23 -0.65
CA ILE A 13 -11.67 -14.96 -0.40
C ILE A 13 -11.44 -13.44 -0.38
N GLU A 14 -10.93 -12.91 0.74
CA GLU A 14 -10.55 -11.50 0.88
C GLU A 14 -9.02 -11.32 0.78
N PHE A 15 -8.61 -10.37 -0.07
CA PHE A 15 -7.22 -9.97 -0.23
C PHE A 15 -6.82 -9.01 0.88
N VAL A 16 -5.64 -9.23 1.46
CA VAL A 16 -5.16 -8.51 2.65
C VAL A 16 -3.94 -7.66 2.37
N ASP A 17 -3.01 -8.14 1.52
CA ASP A 17 -1.89 -7.37 0.99
C ASP A 17 -1.54 -7.81 -0.45
N LEU A 18 -0.92 -6.91 -1.19
CA LEU A 18 -0.28 -7.23 -2.47
C LEU A 18 1.14 -6.68 -2.46
N ILE A 19 2.12 -7.56 -2.73
CA ILE A 19 3.54 -7.21 -2.67
C ILE A 19 4.24 -7.59 -3.96
N GLY A 20 4.77 -6.59 -4.66
CA GLY A 20 5.58 -6.72 -5.86
C GLY A 20 7.07 -6.69 -5.53
N PHE A 21 7.79 -7.78 -5.78
CA PHE A 21 9.25 -7.83 -5.64
C PHE A 21 9.93 -7.67 -6.99
N TYR A 22 10.99 -6.87 -7.01
CA TYR A 22 11.83 -6.61 -8.18
C TYR A 22 13.32 -6.83 -7.80
N PRO A 23 13.76 -8.09 -7.64
CA PRO A 23 15.10 -8.40 -7.10
C PRO A 23 16.26 -7.78 -7.89
N GLU A 24 16.13 -7.74 -9.22
CA GLU A 24 17.13 -7.13 -10.13
C GLU A 24 17.39 -5.65 -9.82
N MET A 25 16.41 -4.97 -9.23
CA MET A 25 16.46 -3.56 -8.89
C MET A 25 16.61 -3.34 -7.38
N LYS A 26 16.68 -4.43 -6.59
CA LYS A 26 16.63 -4.39 -5.12
C LYS A 26 15.46 -3.54 -4.61
N ALA A 27 14.31 -3.69 -5.26
CA ALA A 27 13.13 -2.88 -4.99
C ALA A 27 11.93 -3.77 -4.64
N VAL A 28 11.06 -3.21 -3.79
CA VAL A 28 9.75 -3.78 -3.48
C VAL A 28 8.70 -2.68 -3.57
N ASN A 29 7.54 -3.03 -4.13
CA ASN A 29 6.36 -2.19 -4.06
C ASN A 29 5.28 -2.91 -3.24
N ILE A 30 4.75 -2.21 -2.24
CA ILE A 30 3.71 -2.72 -1.35
C ILE A 30 2.46 -1.92 -1.63
N TYR A 31 1.40 -2.60 -2.04
CA TYR A 31 0.09 -2.00 -2.18
C TYR A 31 -0.64 -2.25 -0.86
N PRO A 32 -0.89 -1.22 -0.03
CA PRO A 32 -1.55 -1.41 1.25
C PRO A 32 -3.01 -1.80 0.99
N VAL A 33 -3.41 -3.04 1.31
CA VAL A 33 -4.78 -3.50 1.02
C VAL A 33 -5.65 -3.49 2.27
N ARG A 34 -5.27 -4.12 3.39
CA ARG A 34 -6.07 -4.14 4.65
C ARG A 34 -5.45 -4.87 5.86
N ASN A 35 -4.21 -5.37 5.84
CA ASN A 35 -3.70 -6.26 6.93
C ASN A 35 -3.83 -5.70 8.36
N GLN A 36 -3.61 -4.40 8.55
CA GLN A 36 -3.78 -3.78 9.86
C GLN A 36 -5.24 -3.74 10.34
N GLU A 37 -6.21 -3.86 9.42
CA GLU A 37 -7.65 -3.90 9.71
C GLU A 37 -8.13 -5.34 9.98
N GLU A 38 -7.32 -6.37 9.70
CA GLU A 38 -7.67 -7.77 9.99
C GLU A 38 -7.67 -7.99 11.52
N PRO A 39 -8.72 -8.59 12.10
CA PRO A 39 -8.74 -8.94 13.51
C PRO A 39 -7.61 -9.91 13.85
N ASP A 40 -6.88 -9.62 14.94
CA ASP A 40 -5.81 -10.49 15.40
C ASP A 40 -6.30 -11.93 15.61
N ASN A 41 -5.52 -12.87 15.12
CA ASN A 41 -5.75 -14.30 15.22
C ASN A 41 -4.41 -15.05 15.08
N ASP A 42 -4.38 -16.30 15.52
CA ASP A 42 -3.14 -17.11 15.55
C ASP A 42 -2.54 -17.35 14.16
N ASP A 43 -3.34 -17.21 13.09
CA ASP A 43 -2.94 -17.44 11.70
C ASP A 43 -2.68 -16.11 10.93
N LYS A 44 -2.78 -14.95 11.59
CA LYS A 44 -2.57 -13.65 10.94
C LYS A 44 -1.08 -13.45 10.70
N LEU A 45 -0.69 -13.33 9.43
CA LEU A 45 0.67 -13.00 9.04
C LEU A 45 0.87 -11.49 9.08
N GLY A 46 1.80 -11.02 9.93
CA GLY A 46 2.15 -9.60 9.98
C GLY A 46 2.78 -9.13 8.67
N LEU A 47 2.67 -7.83 8.35
CA LEU A 47 3.27 -7.26 7.13
C LEU A 47 4.78 -7.54 7.05
N ALA A 48 5.49 -7.41 8.17
CA ALA A 48 6.92 -7.68 8.26
C ALA A 48 7.26 -9.15 7.98
N GLU A 49 6.47 -10.08 8.53
CA GLU A 49 6.63 -11.52 8.32
C GLU A 49 6.37 -11.88 6.85
N ALA A 50 5.27 -11.36 6.28
CA ALA A 50 4.95 -11.52 4.87
C ALA A 50 6.07 -10.98 3.97
N TYR A 51 6.59 -9.81 4.29
CA TYR A 51 7.67 -9.17 3.54
C TYR A 51 8.96 -10.02 3.55
N VAL A 52 9.40 -10.49 4.72
CA VAL A 52 10.62 -11.32 4.85
C VAL A 52 10.45 -12.63 4.10
N ASP A 53 9.36 -13.36 4.35
CA ASP A 53 9.09 -14.65 3.71
C ASP A 53 9.02 -14.53 2.18
N LEU A 54 8.35 -13.50 1.69
CA LEU A 54 8.24 -13.28 0.26
C LEU A 54 9.56 -12.80 -0.34
N ALA A 55 10.37 -12.00 0.35
CA ALA A 55 11.70 -11.61 -0.14
C ALA A 55 12.55 -12.86 -0.41
N GLU A 56 12.60 -13.78 0.56
CA GLU A 56 13.35 -15.03 0.43
C GLU A 56 12.88 -15.88 -0.75
N ARG A 57 11.55 -15.99 -0.94
CA ARG A 57 10.97 -16.70 -2.10
C ARG A 57 11.32 -16.06 -3.45
N ASN A 58 11.66 -14.78 -3.48
CA ASN A 58 12.15 -14.09 -4.67
C ASN A 58 13.69 -14.08 -4.75
N ASN A 59 14.39 -14.89 -3.95
CA ASN A 59 15.85 -15.02 -3.91
C ASN A 59 16.58 -13.72 -3.58
N ILE A 60 16.01 -12.89 -2.71
CA ILE A 60 16.62 -11.65 -2.21
C ILE A 60 16.38 -11.53 -0.71
N LYS A 61 17.38 -11.07 0.06
CA LYS A 61 17.15 -10.81 1.48
C LYS A 61 16.36 -9.52 1.63
N ALA A 62 15.45 -9.48 2.60
CA ALA A 62 14.75 -8.26 3.00
C ALA A 62 15.73 -7.09 3.26
N ASP A 63 16.87 -7.40 3.91
CA ASP A 63 17.94 -6.44 4.19
C ASP A 63 18.79 -6.07 2.98
N ASP A 64 18.64 -6.70 1.82
CA ASP A 64 19.35 -6.31 0.60
C ASP A 64 18.56 -5.32 -0.25
N MET A 65 17.33 -4.97 0.17
CA MET A 65 16.54 -3.95 -0.52
C MET A 65 17.17 -2.57 -0.39
N ALA A 66 17.11 -1.84 -1.50
CA ALA A 66 17.52 -0.44 -1.61
C ALA A 66 16.31 0.49 -1.69
N TRP A 67 15.18 0.00 -2.23
CA TRP A 67 13.97 0.80 -2.44
C TRP A 67 12.73 0.07 -1.94
N ILE A 68 11.91 0.78 -1.17
CA ILE A 68 10.58 0.35 -0.74
C ILE A 68 9.59 1.43 -1.20
N SER A 69 8.57 1.04 -1.96
CA SER A 69 7.52 1.97 -2.40
C SER A 69 6.14 1.55 -1.94
N PHE A 70 5.28 2.55 -1.78
CA PHE A 70 3.87 2.38 -1.42
C PHE A 70 2.99 3.27 -2.28
N ASP A 71 1.85 2.73 -2.71
CA ASP A 71 0.77 3.56 -3.23
C ASP A 71 0.15 4.32 -2.06
N LEU A 72 0.16 5.65 -2.15
CA LEU A 72 -0.49 6.49 -1.16
C LEU A 72 -2.00 6.36 -1.32
N LYS A 73 -2.69 6.13 -0.20
CA LYS A 73 -4.14 6.15 -0.20
C LYS A 73 -4.63 7.55 -0.57
N HIS A 74 -5.50 7.65 -1.56
CA HIS A 74 -6.22 8.89 -1.85
C HIS A 74 -7.14 9.25 -0.70
N CYS A 75 -6.65 10.10 0.19
CA CYS A 75 -7.43 10.83 1.14
C CYS A 75 -7.05 12.30 1.06
N LEU A 76 -7.99 13.16 1.46
CA LEU A 76 -7.81 14.61 1.43
C LEU A 76 -6.51 15.04 2.12
N GLU A 77 -6.16 14.40 3.24
CA GLU A 77 -4.96 14.69 4.02
C GLU A 77 -3.67 14.43 3.23
N THR A 78 -3.51 13.23 2.67
CA THR A 78 -2.30 12.87 1.92
C THR A 78 -2.19 13.66 0.62
N ASP A 79 -3.31 13.82 -0.10
CA ASP A 79 -3.34 14.59 -1.36
C ASP A 79 -3.01 16.08 -1.10
N GLU A 80 -3.53 16.66 -0.01
CA GLU A 80 -3.23 18.04 0.39
C GLU A 80 -1.78 18.21 0.85
N ALA A 81 -1.25 17.28 1.64
CA ALA A 81 0.14 17.30 2.08
C ALA A 81 1.10 17.28 0.87
N VAL A 82 0.95 16.31 -0.04
CA VAL A 82 1.77 16.21 -1.25
C VAL A 82 1.59 17.44 -2.15
N GLY A 83 0.36 17.92 -2.30
CA GLY A 83 0.07 19.13 -3.08
C GLY A 83 0.71 20.39 -2.51
N ASN A 84 0.75 20.54 -1.18
CA ASN A 84 1.39 21.66 -0.50
C ASN A 84 2.91 21.61 -0.64
N ILE A 85 3.53 20.42 -0.54
CA ILE A 85 4.96 20.23 -0.80
C ILE A 85 5.33 20.70 -2.22
N ARG A 86 4.59 20.24 -3.24
CA ARG A 86 4.82 20.67 -4.63
C ARG A 86 4.67 22.18 -4.79
N ARG A 87 3.62 22.77 -4.21
CA ARG A 87 3.36 24.21 -4.29
C ARG A 87 4.47 25.03 -3.62
N HIS A 88 4.96 24.61 -2.45
CA HIS A 88 6.05 25.30 -1.76
C HIS A 88 7.34 25.31 -2.58
N ARG A 89 7.60 24.23 -3.33
CA ARG A 89 8.75 24.13 -4.23
C ARG A 89 8.52 24.75 -5.62
N GLY A 90 7.33 25.32 -5.88
CA GLY A 90 6.98 25.89 -7.17
C GLY A 90 6.91 24.86 -8.30
N LEU A 91 6.62 23.59 -7.95
CA LEU A 91 6.55 22.47 -8.87
C LEU A 91 5.13 22.26 -9.39
N ASP A 92 5.03 21.72 -10.61
CA ASP A 92 3.74 21.33 -11.18
C ASP A 92 3.17 20.11 -10.45
N VAL A 93 1.86 19.89 -10.62
CA VAL A 93 1.12 18.83 -9.92
C VAL A 93 1.65 17.41 -10.25
N ASP A 94 2.24 17.23 -11.44
CA ASP A 94 2.77 15.95 -11.91
C ASP A 94 4.28 15.83 -11.72
N SER A 95 4.94 16.87 -11.21
CA SER A 95 6.38 16.85 -10.98
C SER A 95 6.75 15.91 -9.83
N GLU A 96 7.84 15.18 -10.03
CA GLU A 96 8.49 14.42 -8.97
C GLU A 96 9.03 15.38 -7.90
N VAL A 97 8.84 15.03 -6.64
CA VAL A 97 9.46 15.71 -5.51
C VAL A 97 10.47 14.76 -4.88
N ARG A 98 11.70 15.22 -4.67
CA ARG A 98 12.75 14.51 -3.94
C ARG A 98 12.94 15.19 -2.59
N ILE A 99 12.76 14.47 -1.49
CA ILE A 99 12.81 14.98 -0.13
C ILE A 99 13.94 14.27 0.61
N PHE A 100 14.87 15.04 1.15
CA PHE A 100 16.01 14.55 1.94
C PHE A 100 15.78 14.79 3.45
N PRO A 101 16.50 14.09 4.34
CA PRO A 101 16.36 14.26 5.80
C PRO A 101 16.45 15.70 6.32
N ASP A 102 17.22 16.55 5.64
CA ASP A 102 17.44 17.94 6.03
C ASP A 102 16.43 18.93 5.40
N ASP A 103 15.52 18.44 4.56
CA ASP A 103 14.50 19.27 3.92
C ASP A 103 13.38 19.64 4.91
N GLU A 104 12.82 20.85 4.77
CA GLU A 104 11.76 21.35 5.66
C GLU A 104 10.51 20.44 5.66
N GLU A 105 10.24 19.79 4.53
CA GLU A 105 9.07 18.91 4.35
C GLU A 105 9.29 17.50 4.92
N TRP A 106 10.52 17.13 5.31
CA TRP A 106 10.82 15.78 5.79
C TRP A 106 9.87 15.32 6.91
N ASN A 107 9.69 16.17 7.92
CA ASN A 107 8.84 15.86 9.07
C ASN A 107 7.37 15.69 8.69
N SER A 108 6.90 16.33 7.61
CA SER A 108 5.51 16.19 7.16
C SER A 108 5.19 14.80 6.59
N ILE A 109 6.22 14.05 6.16
CA ILE A 109 6.07 12.70 5.61
C ILE A 109 6.14 11.62 6.69
N LEU A 110 6.80 11.90 7.82
CA LEU A 110 7.00 10.90 8.88
C LEU A 110 5.68 10.42 9.50
N ASP A 111 4.65 11.25 9.44
CA ASP A 111 3.31 10.95 9.93
C ASP A 111 2.46 10.16 8.92
N PHE A 112 2.96 9.93 7.69
CA PHE A 112 2.23 9.14 6.69
C PHE A 112 2.15 7.68 7.14
N LYS A 113 1.00 7.05 6.92
CA LYS A 113 0.78 5.63 7.28
C LYS A 113 1.80 4.73 6.60
N GLU A 114 2.15 5.04 5.36
CA GLU A 114 3.11 4.33 4.55
C GLU A 114 4.54 4.45 5.12
N TYR A 115 4.88 5.60 5.72
CA TYR A 115 6.15 5.74 6.46
C TYR A 115 6.13 4.89 7.74
N LEU A 116 5.02 4.89 8.48
CA LEU A 116 4.89 4.01 9.66
C LEU A 116 4.93 2.52 9.28
N MET A 117 4.43 2.15 8.11
CA MET A 117 4.56 0.79 7.57
C MET A 117 6.02 0.47 7.24
N LEU A 118 6.78 1.39 6.63
CA LEU A 118 8.21 1.22 6.38
C LEU A 118 8.98 0.85 7.66
N LEU A 119 8.69 1.53 8.77
CA LEU A 119 9.34 1.27 10.06
C LEU A 119 9.09 -0.16 10.59
N GLN A 120 8.07 -0.85 10.11
CA GLN A 120 7.82 -2.26 10.43
C GLN A 120 8.69 -3.21 9.59
N LEU A 121 9.16 -2.76 8.43
CA LEU A 121 9.87 -3.58 7.44
C LEU A 121 11.39 -3.51 7.60
N THR A 122 11.89 -2.38 8.07
CA THR A 122 13.33 -2.14 8.14
C THR A 122 13.68 -1.15 9.25
N THR A 123 14.85 -1.36 9.86
CA THR A 123 15.46 -0.43 10.82
C THR A 123 16.52 0.47 10.17
N LYS A 124 16.72 0.33 8.86
CA LYS A 124 17.76 1.05 8.14
C LYS A 124 17.43 2.53 7.98
N PRO A 125 18.45 3.41 7.99
CA PRO A 125 18.23 4.84 7.74
C PRO A 125 17.66 5.08 6.35
N VAL A 126 16.64 5.93 6.28
CA VAL A 126 16.09 6.46 5.04
C VAL A 126 17.03 7.54 4.50
N GLN A 127 17.37 7.46 3.21
CA GLN A 127 18.29 8.39 2.56
C GLN A 127 17.56 9.45 1.74
N GLU A 128 16.48 9.07 1.07
CA GLU A 128 15.72 9.93 0.16
C GLU A 128 14.29 9.40 0.06
N ILE A 129 13.32 10.32 0.06
CA ILE A 129 11.92 10.05 -0.25
C ILE A 129 11.59 10.70 -1.60
N ARG A 130 10.91 9.98 -2.49
CA ARG A 130 10.38 10.53 -3.74
C ARG A 130 8.87 10.41 -3.80
N LEU A 131 8.20 11.51 -4.13
CA LEU A 131 6.76 11.57 -4.35
C LEU A 131 6.51 11.76 -5.84
N ARG A 132 5.86 10.78 -6.47
CA ARG A 132 5.57 10.81 -7.90
C ARG A 132 4.18 10.29 -8.19
N ARG A 133 3.53 10.93 -9.15
CA ARG A 133 2.28 10.43 -9.71
C ARG A 133 2.54 9.22 -10.60
N HIS A 134 1.89 8.11 -10.27
CA HIS A 134 1.93 6.87 -11.01
C HIS A 134 0.60 6.66 -11.74
N ALA A 135 0.64 6.68 -13.07
CA ALA A 135 -0.52 6.40 -13.91
C ALA A 135 -0.64 4.90 -14.21
N TYR A 136 -1.70 4.30 -13.70
CA TYR A 136 -2.18 2.96 -14.02
C TYR A 136 -3.17 3.00 -15.18
N VAL A 137 -3.18 1.95 -15.98
CA VAL A 137 -4.27 1.67 -16.91
C VAL A 137 -5.02 0.46 -16.39
N ASN A 138 -6.29 0.61 -16.06
CA ASN A 138 -7.10 -0.50 -15.58
C ASN A 138 -7.54 -1.42 -16.73
N SER A 139 -8.19 -2.52 -16.41
CA SER A 139 -8.66 -3.53 -17.39
C SER A 139 -9.69 -3.02 -18.40
N ILE A 140 -10.22 -1.81 -18.21
CA ILE A 140 -11.13 -1.12 -19.14
C ILE A 140 -10.49 0.11 -19.81
N ASN A 141 -9.15 0.16 -19.84
CA ASN A 141 -8.36 1.23 -20.46
C ASN A 141 -8.59 2.63 -19.88
N GLN A 142 -9.06 2.74 -18.63
CA GLN A 142 -9.12 4.02 -17.93
C GLN A 142 -7.78 4.27 -17.23
N SER A 143 -7.28 5.51 -17.36
CA SER A 143 -6.15 5.98 -16.56
C SER A 143 -6.63 6.21 -15.13
N LEU A 144 -5.95 5.59 -14.18
CA LEU A 144 -6.06 5.88 -12.76
C LEU A 144 -4.71 6.40 -12.32
N ASP A 145 -4.65 7.58 -11.73
CA ASP A 145 -3.40 8.12 -11.23
C ASP A 145 -3.40 7.98 -9.71
N ALA A 146 -2.34 7.40 -9.15
CA ALA A 146 -2.10 7.44 -7.71
C ALA A 146 -0.81 8.19 -7.40
N GLU A 147 -0.77 8.83 -6.24
CA GLU A 147 0.51 9.27 -5.69
C GLU A 147 1.23 8.04 -5.14
N ARG A 148 2.50 7.89 -5.48
CA ARG A 148 3.35 6.82 -4.96
C ARG A 148 4.53 7.44 -4.24
N ILE A 149 4.79 6.95 -3.04
CA ILE A 149 5.98 7.28 -2.26
C ILE A 149 7.02 6.19 -2.50
N TYR A 150 8.23 6.60 -2.91
CA TYR A 150 9.40 5.74 -3.03
C TYR A 150 10.39 6.12 -1.96
N ILE A 151 10.88 5.15 -1.22
CA ILE A 151 11.73 5.38 -0.07
C ILE A 151 13.02 4.60 -0.29
N SER A 152 14.13 5.33 -0.42
CA SER A 152 15.44 4.72 -0.46
C SER A 152 15.97 4.49 0.95
N ILE A 153 16.59 3.34 1.16
CA ILE A 153 17.17 2.93 2.43
C ILE A 153 18.64 2.61 2.25
N ALA A 154 19.44 2.83 3.30
CA ALA A 154 20.87 2.58 3.27
C ALA A 154 21.20 1.14 2.84
N SER A 155 22.26 0.96 2.07
CA SER A 155 22.74 -0.39 1.78
C SER A 155 23.41 -1.00 3.02
N SER A 156 23.42 -2.31 3.14
CA SER A 156 24.06 -3.05 4.25
C SER A 156 25.59 -2.90 4.32
N GLY A 157 26.20 -2.13 3.40
CA GLY A 157 27.61 -1.74 3.43
C GLY A 157 27.88 -0.26 3.73
N ASP A 158 26.83 0.58 3.83
CA ASP A 158 26.93 2.01 4.14
C ASP A 158 26.69 2.24 5.63
N GLU A 159 27.55 1.67 6.47
CA GLU A 159 27.72 2.21 7.81
C GLU A 159 28.45 3.55 7.67
N THR A 160 27.67 4.62 7.48
CA THR A 160 28.18 5.97 7.68
C THR A 160 28.72 6.06 9.10
N SER A 161 30.04 6.17 9.17
CA SER A 161 30.83 6.54 10.33
C SER A 161 30.31 7.85 10.95
N SER A 162 29.22 7.78 11.71
CA SER A 162 28.84 8.80 12.68
C SER A 162 29.37 8.36 14.04
N GLU A 163 30.70 8.33 14.15
CA GLU A 163 31.34 8.36 15.45
C GLU A 163 31.29 9.82 15.92
N ALA A 164 30.26 10.13 16.70
CA ALA A 164 30.12 11.39 17.40
C ALA A 164 31.32 11.59 18.34
N LYS A 165 32.34 12.32 17.88
CA LYS A 165 33.33 12.95 18.76
C LYS A 165 32.89 14.37 19.06
N ALA A 166 32.27 14.52 20.23
CA ALA A 166 32.24 15.78 20.94
C ALA A 166 33.69 16.22 21.24
N SER A 167 34.10 17.36 20.72
CA SER A 167 35.08 18.25 21.35
C SER A 167 34.86 19.67 20.82
N SER A 168 34.73 20.61 21.74
CA SER A 168 34.58 22.03 21.47
C SER A 168 35.85 22.66 20.90
N ASP A 169 35.65 23.84 20.31
CA ASP A 169 36.62 24.87 19.92
C ASP A 169 37.37 24.62 18.60
N ASP A 170 36.88 25.20 17.50
CA ASP A 170 37.31 26.55 17.09
C ASP A 170 36.54 27.06 15.86
N LEU A 171 36.28 28.36 15.86
CA LEU A 171 35.57 29.11 14.82
C LEU A 171 36.56 29.47 13.68
N ALA A 172 36.24 29.11 12.43
CA ALA A 172 36.29 29.99 11.25
C ALA A 172 36.60 29.25 9.92
N THR A 173 35.76 29.58 8.94
CA THR A 173 36.01 29.72 7.49
C THR A 173 35.18 28.76 6.64
N ALA A 174 34.27 29.38 5.92
CA ALA A 174 33.30 28.79 5.02
C ALA A 174 33.89 28.32 3.69
N ALA A 175 33.11 27.44 3.06
CA ALA A 175 32.89 27.28 1.62
C ALA A 175 33.88 26.42 0.79
N HIS A 176 33.26 25.53 0.01
CA HIS A 176 33.78 24.64 -1.04
C HIS A 176 34.48 23.37 -0.53
N SER A 177 34.01 22.14 -0.78
CA SER A 177 33.22 21.62 -1.91
C SER A 177 32.49 20.33 -1.51
N LEU A 178 31.15 20.34 -1.47
CA LEU A 178 30.37 19.14 -1.82
C LEU A 178 29.99 19.31 -3.29
N SER A 179 30.98 19.08 -4.15
CA SER A 179 30.72 18.77 -5.55
C SER A 179 30.63 17.25 -5.59
N GLY A 180 29.46 16.71 -5.23
CA GLY A 180 29.09 15.38 -5.71
C GLY A 180 29.23 15.42 -7.23
N SER A 181 30.01 14.50 -7.78
CA SER A 181 30.26 14.48 -9.21
C SER A 181 28.92 14.29 -9.93
N GLY A 182 28.59 15.14 -10.90
CA GLY A 182 27.35 15.02 -11.66
C GLY A 182 27.22 13.71 -12.46
N GLU A 183 28.19 12.82 -12.38
CA GLU A 183 28.17 11.48 -12.98
C GLU A 183 27.42 10.48 -12.09
N GLU A 184 27.57 10.55 -10.76
CA GLU A 184 26.88 9.66 -9.82
C GLU A 184 25.38 9.96 -9.71
N GLU A 185 25.00 11.24 -9.75
CA GLU A 185 23.60 11.65 -9.68
C GLU A 185 22.83 11.27 -10.96
N VAL A 186 23.47 11.39 -12.12
CA VAL A 186 22.91 10.98 -13.42
C VAL A 186 22.81 9.46 -13.52
N GLU A 187 23.78 8.70 -13.00
CA GLU A 187 23.74 7.24 -12.99
C GLU A 187 22.65 6.70 -12.04
N GLN A 188 22.43 7.35 -10.90
CA GLN A 188 21.32 7.02 -10.00
C GLN A 188 19.95 7.33 -10.61
N GLU A 189 19.82 8.45 -11.33
CA GLU A 189 18.57 8.84 -12.00
C GLU A 189 18.22 7.86 -13.13
N ASP A 190 19.19 7.49 -13.98
CA ASP A 190 18.98 6.50 -15.05
C ASP A 190 18.65 5.10 -14.48
N THR A 191 19.32 4.70 -13.40
CA THR A 191 19.05 3.44 -12.70
C THR A 191 17.63 3.42 -12.14
N LEU A 192 17.14 4.55 -11.60
CA LEU A 192 15.79 4.65 -11.09
C LEU A 192 14.75 4.68 -12.22
N GLU A 193 14.92 5.46 -13.28
CA GLU A 193 13.97 5.47 -14.40
C GLU A 193 13.85 4.08 -15.03
N LYS A 194 14.97 3.37 -15.16
CA LYS A 194 14.98 1.98 -15.58
C LYS A 194 14.28 1.05 -14.58
N MET A 195 14.48 1.27 -13.28
CA MET A 195 13.74 0.56 -12.23
C MET A 195 12.24 0.80 -12.37
N LEU A 196 11.81 2.05 -12.48
CA LEU A 196 10.40 2.46 -12.56
C LEU A 196 9.71 1.90 -13.81
N ALA A 197 10.37 1.98 -14.96
CA ALA A 197 9.87 1.38 -16.19
C ALA A 197 9.71 -0.14 -16.05
N GLY A 198 10.73 -0.81 -15.47
CA GLY A 198 10.69 -2.24 -15.21
C GLY A 198 9.63 -2.66 -14.20
N ILE A 199 9.40 -1.85 -13.17
CA ILE A 199 8.31 -2.02 -12.19
C ILE A 199 6.98 -1.94 -12.92
N LYS A 200 6.72 -0.86 -13.67
CA LYS A 200 5.44 -0.64 -14.36
C LYS A 200 5.05 -1.78 -15.31
N GLU A 201 6.00 -2.28 -16.10
CA GLU A 201 5.78 -3.40 -17.02
C GLU A 201 5.46 -4.71 -16.28
N LYS A 202 6.26 -5.02 -15.24
CA LYS A 202 6.10 -6.24 -14.43
C LYS A 202 4.81 -6.18 -13.58
N GLU A 203 4.38 -5.00 -13.13
CA GLU A 203 3.14 -4.76 -12.39
C GLU A 203 1.91 -5.05 -13.25
N MET A 204 1.81 -4.47 -14.45
CA MET A 204 0.68 -4.71 -15.34
C MET A 204 0.52 -6.20 -15.67
N THR A 205 1.63 -6.87 -16.01
CA THR A 205 1.62 -8.30 -16.32
C THR A 205 1.21 -9.15 -15.12
N SER A 206 1.68 -8.78 -13.92
CA SER A 206 1.42 -9.54 -12.70
C SER A 206 0.01 -9.33 -12.15
N LEU A 207 -0.49 -8.10 -12.12
CA LEU A 207 -1.85 -7.78 -11.66
C LEU A 207 -2.90 -8.50 -12.52
N PHE A 208 -2.69 -8.50 -13.84
CA PHE A 208 -3.56 -9.22 -14.76
C PHE A 208 -3.56 -10.72 -14.47
N LYS A 209 -2.37 -11.32 -14.27
CA LYS A 209 -2.24 -12.74 -13.93
C LYS A 209 -2.93 -13.10 -12.60
N ILE A 210 -2.68 -12.33 -11.54
CA ILE A 210 -3.30 -12.56 -10.21
C ILE A 210 -4.82 -12.43 -10.30
N TYR A 211 -5.32 -11.41 -10.99
CA TYR A 211 -6.76 -11.23 -11.21
C TYR A 211 -7.39 -12.46 -11.88
N TRP A 212 -6.77 -13.00 -12.94
CA TRP A 212 -7.29 -14.17 -13.64
C TRP A 212 -7.21 -15.45 -12.81
N GLU A 213 -6.10 -15.69 -12.11
CA GLU A 213 -5.94 -16.87 -11.26
C GLU A 213 -6.97 -16.88 -10.12
N VAL A 214 -7.19 -15.73 -9.48
CA VAL A 214 -8.20 -15.63 -8.41
C VAL A 214 -9.61 -15.74 -8.97
N LYS A 215 -9.89 -15.13 -10.13
CA LYS A 215 -11.19 -15.30 -10.80
C LYS A 215 -11.47 -16.77 -11.13
N GLU A 216 -10.47 -17.53 -11.59
CA GLU A 216 -10.62 -18.96 -11.82
C GLU A 216 -10.88 -19.74 -10.53
N ILE A 217 -10.18 -19.43 -9.44
CA ILE A 217 -10.39 -20.06 -8.13
C ILE A 217 -11.81 -19.78 -7.64
N LEU A 218 -12.27 -18.54 -7.73
CA LEU A 218 -13.62 -18.14 -7.32
C LEU A 218 -14.70 -18.80 -8.19
N LEU A 219 -14.49 -18.90 -9.52
CA LEU A 219 -15.40 -19.61 -10.42
C LEU A 219 -15.48 -21.10 -10.11
N LYS A 220 -14.35 -21.75 -9.81
CA LYS A 220 -14.30 -23.17 -9.42
C LYS A 220 -14.97 -23.41 -8.07
N ALA A 221 -14.77 -22.51 -7.10
CA ALA A 221 -15.41 -22.57 -5.79
C ALA A 221 -16.94 -22.37 -5.86
N GLY A 222 -17.42 -21.46 -6.71
CA GLY A 222 -18.86 -21.23 -6.93
C GLY A 222 -19.57 -22.32 -7.76
N SER A 223 -18.82 -23.19 -8.45
CA SER A 223 -19.35 -24.26 -9.31
C SER A 223 -19.44 -25.61 -8.61
N ASN A 224 -19.19 -25.69 -7.30
CA ASN A 224 -19.24 -26.93 -6.54
C ASN A 224 -20.50 -26.95 -5.65
N PRO A 225 -21.69 -27.31 -6.19
CA PRO A 225 -22.84 -27.57 -5.34
C PRO A 225 -22.56 -28.86 -4.57
N ASP A 226 -22.60 -28.77 -3.25
CA ASP A 226 -22.44 -29.88 -2.32
C ASP A 226 -23.38 -31.05 -2.73
N PRO A 227 -22.87 -32.26 -3.06
CA PRO A 227 -23.71 -33.38 -3.50
C PRO A 227 -24.48 -34.07 -2.36
N SER A 228 -24.43 -33.54 -1.13
CA SER A 228 -25.02 -34.16 0.06
C SER A 228 -26.37 -33.59 0.52
N ALA A 229 -27.09 -32.84 -0.32
CA ALA A 229 -28.49 -32.49 -0.06
C ALA A 229 -29.45 -33.29 -0.96
N SER A 230 -29.39 -34.62 -0.88
CA SER A 230 -30.40 -35.51 -1.47
C SER A 230 -31.46 -35.87 -0.44
N SER A 231 -32.66 -35.35 -0.68
CA SER A 231 -33.97 -36.00 -0.50
C SER A 231 -34.43 -36.39 0.91
N SER A 232 -35.34 -35.58 1.44
CA SER A 232 -36.64 -36.08 1.93
C SER A 232 -37.75 -35.04 1.72
N GLU A 233 -38.33 -35.04 0.51
CA GLU A 233 -39.78 -34.80 0.31
C GLU A 233 -40.53 -35.94 1.04
N SER A 234 -41.71 -35.83 1.66
CA SER A 234 -42.96 -35.11 1.42
C SER A 234 -43.82 -35.33 2.70
N ASN A 235 -44.85 -34.59 3.11
CA ASN A 235 -46.10 -34.25 2.43
C ASN A 235 -47.02 -33.44 3.41
N HIS A 236 -47.97 -32.72 2.81
CA HIS A 236 -49.27 -32.24 3.34
C HIS A 236 -49.40 -30.82 3.97
N ASP A 237 -49.82 -29.90 3.10
CA ASP A 237 -50.79 -28.80 3.33
C ASP A 237 -52.25 -29.35 3.38
N PRO A 238 -53.32 -28.55 3.61
CA PRO A 238 -53.48 -27.29 4.38
C PRO A 238 -54.79 -27.28 5.23
N LEU A 239 -55.01 -26.27 6.11
CA LEU A 239 -56.31 -25.57 6.37
C LEU A 239 -56.38 -24.87 7.74
N ASP A 240 -57.17 -23.78 7.73
CA ASP A 240 -57.95 -23.22 8.84
C ASP A 240 -57.23 -22.45 9.95
N SER A 241 -57.25 -21.12 9.85
CA SER A 241 -58.31 -20.29 10.45
C SER A 241 -57.84 -18.84 10.65
N LEU A 242 -58.40 -17.93 9.84
CA LEU A 242 -58.72 -16.57 10.29
C LEU A 242 -59.87 -16.66 11.30
N PRO A 243 -60.01 -15.65 12.18
CA PRO A 243 -61.12 -14.74 11.93
C PRO A 243 -60.78 -13.27 12.07
N ASP A 244 -61.52 -12.50 11.26
CA ASP A 244 -61.79 -11.08 11.37
C ASP A 244 -62.26 -10.66 12.78
N ALA A 245 -62.02 -9.40 13.15
CA ALA A 245 -63.07 -8.36 13.20
C ALA A 245 -62.83 -7.24 14.23
N MET A 246 -62.87 -6.00 13.71
CA MET A 246 -63.55 -4.80 14.25
C MET A 246 -62.83 -3.95 15.33
N SER A 247 -62.48 -2.71 14.96
CA SER A 247 -63.18 -1.45 15.35
C SER A 247 -62.55 -0.86 16.63
N ASP A 248 -62.37 0.44 16.84
CA ASP A 248 -62.67 1.70 16.15
C ASP A 248 -61.97 2.79 17.00
N SER A 249 -61.80 4.01 16.46
CA SER A 249 -61.62 5.30 17.19
C SER A 249 -60.31 5.49 17.97
N GLU A 250 -59.65 6.65 18.08
CA GLU A 250 -59.97 8.09 18.02
C GLU A 250 -58.67 8.83 17.67
N LEU A 251 -58.63 9.65 16.61
CA LEU A 251 -58.42 11.11 16.64
C LEU A 251 -57.89 11.69 17.98
N ASP A 252 -56.71 12.34 17.93
CA ASP A 252 -56.61 13.71 18.46
C ASP A 252 -55.50 14.49 17.74
N GLU A 253 -55.91 15.59 17.12
CA GLU A 253 -55.06 16.68 16.67
C GLU A 253 -54.81 17.58 17.88
N THR A 254 -53.56 17.93 18.18
CA THR A 254 -53.29 19.26 18.75
C THR A 254 -52.04 19.85 18.10
N ASP A 255 -52.34 20.79 17.22
CA ASP A 255 -51.57 21.98 16.91
C ASP A 255 -51.19 22.73 18.21
N ASP A 256 -50.02 23.36 18.23
CA ASP A 256 -49.85 24.83 18.41
C ASP A 256 -48.50 25.23 19.05
N SER A 257 -47.74 25.99 18.26
CA SER A 257 -46.87 27.14 18.56
C SER A 257 -45.91 27.18 19.76
N MET A 258 -44.62 27.38 19.46
CA MET A 258 -43.94 28.70 19.58
C MET A 258 -42.64 28.75 18.78
#